data_AF-A0AAP3DKJ6-F1
#
_entry.id   AF-A0AAP3DKJ6-F1
#
_cell.length_a   1.000
_cell.length_b   1.000
_cell.length_c   1.000
_cell.angle_alpha   90.00
_cell.angle_beta   90.00
_cell.angle_gamma   90.00
#
_symmetry.space_group_name_H-M   'P 1'
#
loop_
_entity.id
_entity.type
_entity.pdbx_description
1 polymer ?
#
loop_
_entity_poly.entity_id
_entity_poly.type
_entity_poly.pdbx_seq_one_letter_code
_entity_poly.pdbx_strand_id
1 'polypeptide(L)'
;MKKETVVRNVRKLLILYPETRTNDKLLLSYYWRLIDKLDFSNMESFMQDYIGKATIPETITRARRHVQKQSPFTQRSSDIFKQFHQLSHVKKQDKRKRVVL
;
A
#
# COMPACT_ATOMS: atom_id res chain seq x y z
N MET A 1 -0.15 -4.13 16.25
CA MET A 1 0.08 -4.64 14.87
C MET A 1 1.49 -5.23 14.79
N LYS A 2 1.67 -6.49 14.34
CA LYS A 2 3.01 -7.08 14.24
C LYS A 2 3.86 -6.31 13.20
N LYS A 3 5.09 -5.95 13.56
CA LYS A 3 6.03 -5.13 12.76
C LYS A 3 6.25 -5.66 11.34
N GLU A 4 6.23 -6.98 11.18
CA GLU A 4 6.33 -7.67 9.88
C GLU A 4 5.22 -7.26 8.90
N THR A 5 4.04 -6.92 9.41
CA THR A 5 2.91 -6.49 8.59
C THR A 5 3.12 -5.09 8.01
N VAL A 6 3.70 -4.15 8.77
CA VAL A 6 3.96 -2.77 8.29
C VAL A 6 4.95 -2.80 7.13
N VAL A 7 6.08 -3.49 7.32
CA VAL A 7 7.14 -3.59 6.29
C VAL A 7 6.60 -4.16 5.00
N ARG A 8 5.79 -5.23 5.09
CA ARG A 8 5.13 -5.83 3.93
C ARG A 8 4.16 -4.87 3.23
N ASN A 9 3.36 -4.13 4.01
CA ASN A 9 2.40 -3.18 3.46
C ASN A 9 3.09 -2.00 2.78
N VAL A 10 4.12 -1.42 3.42
CA VAL A 10 4.95 -0.37 2.83
C VAL A 10 5.60 -0.87 1.54
N ARG A 11 6.20 -2.07 1.53
CA ARG A 11 6.77 -2.64 0.30
C ARG A 11 5.76 -2.71 -0.84
N LYS A 12 4.52 -3.15 -0.57
CA LYS A 12 3.45 -3.17 -1.57
C LYS A 12 3.14 -1.77 -2.10
N LEU A 13 3.01 -0.77 -1.22
CA LEU A 13 2.76 0.61 -1.63
C LEU A 13 3.90 1.17 -2.49
N LEU A 14 5.16 0.94 -2.12
CA LEU A 14 6.31 1.42 -2.90
C LEU A 14 6.42 0.76 -4.29
N ILE A 15 5.88 -0.45 -4.46
CA ILE A 15 5.80 -1.14 -5.75
C ILE A 15 4.65 -0.59 -6.59
N LEU A 16 3.46 -0.47 -6.00
CA LEU A 16 2.24 -0.05 -6.71
C LEU A 16 2.22 1.45 -7.02
N TYR A 17 2.84 2.26 -6.16
CA TYR A 17 2.83 3.72 -6.21
C TYR A 17 4.27 4.27 -6.07
N PRO A 18 5.07 4.24 -7.14
CA PRO A 18 6.48 4.65 -7.12
C PRO A 18 6.71 6.08 -6.62
N GLU A 19 5.75 6.99 -6.81
CA GLU A 19 5.79 8.37 -6.34
C GLU A 19 5.90 8.49 -4.81
N THR A 20 5.52 7.44 -4.07
CA THR A 20 5.62 7.40 -2.60
C THR A 20 7.04 7.08 -2.09
N ARG A 21 7.96 6.64 -2.95
CA ARG A 21 9.32 6.19 -2.55
C ARG A 21 10.14 7.29 -1.90
N THR A 22 10.01 8.53 -2.37
CA THR A 22 10.78 9.68 -1.86
C THR A 22 9.91 10.68 -1.11
N ASN A 23 8.58 10.54 -1.16
CA ASN A 23 7.64 11.49 -0.56
C ASN A 23 6.92 10.86 0.63
N ASP A 24 7.36 11.21 1.84
CA ASP A 24 6.78 10.70 3.08
C ASP A 24 5.31 11.12 3.25
N LYS A 25 4.94 12.34 2.85
CA LYS A 25 3.56 12.81 2.96
C LYS A 25 2.63 11.94 2.11
N LEU A 26 3.00 11.64 0.87
CA LEU A 26 2.22 10.75 0.00
C LEU A 26 2.17 9.32 0.53
N LEU A 27 3.31 8.79 1.02
CA LEU A 27 3.34 7.46 1.61
C LEU A 27 2.39 7.34 2.80
N LEU A 28 2.41 8.32 3.72
CA LEU A 28 1.52 8.37 4.88
C LEU A 28 0.06 8.42 4.46
N SER A 29 -0.30 9.34 3.56
CA SER A 29 -1.67 9.48 3.06
C SER A 29 -2.19 8.18 2.43
N TYR A 30 -1.39 7.52 1.58
CA TYR A 30 -1.78 6.24 0.98
C TYR A 30 -1.85 5.10 1.99
N TYR A 31 -0.93 5.06 2.95
CA TYR A 31 -0.96 4.04 3.99
C TYR A 31 -2.23 4.17 4.83
N TRP A 32 -2.52 5.37 5.33
CA TRP A 32 -3.70 5.62 6.12
C TRP A 32 -5.00 5.39 5.37
N ARG A 33 -5.08 5.81 4.09
CA ARG A 33 -6.28 5.63 3.27
C ARG A 33 -6.51 4.18 2.86
N LEU A 34 -5.48 3.47 2.41
CA LEU A 34 -5.63 2.17 1.74
C LEU A 34 -5.43 0.98 2.70
N ILE A 35 -4.59 1.14 3.72
CA ILE A 35 -4.23 0.07 4.65
C ILE A 35 -5.02 0.22 5.96
N ASP A 36 -4.89 1.37 6.63
CA ASP A 36 -5.58 1.61 7.91
C ASP A 36 -7.04 2.02 7.72
N LYS A 37 -7.43 2.35 6.47
CA LYS A 37 -8.79 2.71 6.05
C LYS A 37 -9.39 3.87 6.86
N LEU A 38 -8.58 4.90 7.11
CA LEU A 38 -9.07 6.14 7.70
C LEU A 38 -10.15 6.75 6.80
N ASP A 39 -11.20 7.29 7.42
CA ASP A 39 -12.14 8.14 6.72
C ASP A 39 -11.55 9.53 6.46
N PHE A 40 -11.69 10.02 5.22
CA PHE A 40 -11.25 11.35 4.79
C PHE A 40 -12.45 12.21 4.35
N SER A 41 -13.68 11.77 4.63
CA SER A 41 -14.92 12.47 4.24
C SER A 41 -15.00 13.87 4.85
N ASN A 42 -14.57 14.01 6.11
CA ASN A 42 -14.51 15.27 6.84
C ASN A 42 -13.44 15.21 7.95
N MET A 43 -13.13 16.36 8.54
CA MET A 43 -12.05 16.48 9.52
C MET A 43 -12.36 15.74 10.84
N GLU A 44 -13.61 15.74 11.29
CA GLU A 44 -14.00 15.07 12.54
C GLU A 44 -13.83 13.54 12.43
N SER A 45 -14.39 12.94 11.38
CA SER A 45 -14.25 11.50 11.12
C SER A 45 -12.80 11.10 10.89
N PHE A 46 -12.03 11.94 10.18
CA PHE A 46 -10.59 11.72 10.03
C PHE A 46 -9.87 11.73 11.36
N MET A 47 -10.13 12.71 12.24
CA MET A 47 -9.44 12.81 13.53
C MET A 47 -9.79 11.65 14.46
N GLN A 48 -11.05 11.22 14.49
CA GLN A 48 -11.47 10.04 15.26
C GLN A 48 -10.71 8.78 14.80
N ASP A 49 -10.65 8.54 13.49
CA ASP A 49 -9.92 7.40 12.94
C ASP A 49 -8.40 7.54 13.11
N TYR A 50 -7.88 8.76 12.98
CA TYR A 50 -6.46 9.03 13.16
C TYR A 50 -6.01 8.67 14.57
N ILE A 51 -6.79 9.06 15.58
CA ILE A 51 -6.49 8.75 16.98
C ILE A 51 -6.66 7.25 17.27
N GLY A 52 -7.72 6.63 16.75
CA GLY A 52 -8.07 5.25 17.11
C GLY A 52 -7.40 4.15 16.27
N LYS A 53 -7.01 4.44 15.03
CA LYS A 53 -6.63 3.42 14.03
C LYS A 53 -5.28 3.68 13.38
N ALA A 54 -4.82 4.93 13.29
CA ALA A 54 -3.66 5.24 12.46
C ALA A 54 -2.39 4.56 12.95
N THR A 55 -1.70 3.91 12.02
CA THR A 55 -0.32 3.53 12.23
C THR A 55 0.53 4.79 12.38
N ILE A 56 1.33 4.84 13.45
CA ILE A 56 2.20 5.98 13.78
C ILE A 56 3.10 6.33 12.59
N PRO A 57 3.22 7.63 12.21
CA PRO A 57 4.05 8.06 11.08
C PRO A 57 5.47 7.48 11.08
N GLU A 58 6.15 7.56 12.22
CA GLU A 58 7.53 7.07 12.40
C GLU A 58 7.66 5.56 12.16
N THR A 59 6.60 4.79 12.42
CA THR A 59 6.59 3.35 12.13
C THR A 59 6.59 3.09 10.63
N ILE A 60 5.82 3.88 9.87
CA ILE A 60 5.73 3.79 8.40
C ILE A 60 7.04 4.24 7.76
N THR A 61 7.62 5.36 8.20
CA THR A 61 8.88 5.89 7.63
C THR A 61 10.07 4.98 7.94
N ARG A 62 10.16 4.39 9.13
CA ARG A 62 11.17 3.36 9.45
C ARG A 62 11.02 2.12 8.59
N ALA A 63 9.79 1.66 8.38
CA ALA A 63 9.52 0.55 7.47
C ALA A 63 9.96 0.87 6.03
N ARG A 64 9.71 2.09 5.53
CA ARG A 64 10.18 2.54 4.21
C ARG A 64 11.70 2.44 4.09
N ARG A 65 12.44 3.02 5.04
CA ARG A 65 13.91 2.97 5.08
C ARG A 65 14.41 1.53 5.09
N HIS A 66 13.79 0.67 5.88
CA HIS A 66 14.13 -0.76 5.94
C HIS A 66 13.90 -1.47 4.60
N VAL A 67 12.75 -1.25 3.96
CA VAL A 67 12.45 -1.85 2.65
C VAL A 67 13.43 -1.38 1.58
N GLN A 68 13.73 -0.08 1.53
CA GLN A 68 14.67 0.50 0.55
C GLN A 68 16.11 0.04 0.76
N LYS A 69 16.52 -0.24 2.01
CA LYS A 69 17.83 -0.83 2.30
C LYS A 69 17.95 -2.27 1.81
N GLN A 70 16.85 -3.03 1.85
CA GLN A 70 16.82 -4.45 1.45
C GLN A 70 16.66 -4.67 -0.06
N SER A 71 16.09 -3.71 -0.77
CA SER A 71 15.81 -3.84 -2.20
C SER A 71 16.05 -2.49 -2.87
N PRO A 72 17.08 -2.34 -3.72
CA PRO A 72 17.17 -1.18 -4.56
C PRO A 72 15.98 -1.21 -5.53
N PHE A 73 15.07 -0.24 -5.39
CA PHE A 73 14.01 -0.01 -6.36
C PHE A 73 14.62 0.65 -7.60
N THR A 74 15.48 -0.07 -8.33
CA THR A 74 16.12 0.42 -9.56
C THR A 74 15.06 0.76 -10.61
N GLN A 75 15.32 1.83 -11.37
CA GLN A 75 14.49 2.38 -12.47
C GLN A 75 14.30 1.37 -13.62
N ARG A 76 13.58 0.27 -13.40
CA ARG A 76 13.00 -0.61 -14.43
C ARG A 76 11.68 -1.23 -13.94
N SER A 77 10.99 -0.57 -13.01
CA SER A 77 9.70 -1.04 -12.49
C SER A 77 8.52 -0.83 -13.44
N SER A 78 8.76 -0.39 -14.69
CA SER A 78 7.76 -0.40 -15.76
C SER A 78 7.34 -1.82 -16.16
N ASP A 79 8.26 -2.80 -16.04
CA ASP A 79 8.03 -4.14 -16.57
C ASP A 79 7.27 -5.04 -15.58
N ILE A 80 7.47 -4.84 -14.27
CA ILE A 80 6.75 -5.56 -13.21
C ILE A 80 5.24 -5.21 -13.23
N PHE A 81 4.89 -3.99 -13.65
CA PHE A 81 3.51 -3.51 -13.71
C PHE A 81 2.65 -4.31 -14.71
N LYS A 82 3.25 -4.77 -15.83
CA LYS A 82 2.56 -5.59 -16.84
C LYS A 82 2.21 -6.98 -16.31
N GLN A 83 3.08 -7.57 -15.48
CA GLN A 83 2.91 -8.93 -14.99
C GLN A 83 1.79 -9.05 -13.93
N PHE A 84 1.61 -8.04 -13.07
CA PHE A 84 0.54 -8.05 -12.07
C PHE A 84 -0.83 -7.65 -12.62
N HIS A 85 -0.89 -6.76 -13.63
CA HIS A 85 -2.15 -6.40 -14.28
C HIS A 85 -2.75 -7.57 -15.07
N GLN A 86 -1.92 -8.44 -15.66
CA GLN A 86 -2.40 -9.68 -16.28
C GLN A 86 -3.01 -10.64 -15.24
N LEU A 87 -2.40 -10.79 -14.06
CA LEU A 87 -2.90 -11.69 -13.01
C LEU A 87 -4.23 -11.24 -12.38
N SER A 88 -4.49 -9.92 -12.29
CA SER A 88 -5.77 -9.39 -11.79
C SER A 88 -6.91 -9.55 -12.80
N HIS A 89 -6.62 -9.55 -14.11
CA HIS A 89 -7.60 -9.85 -15.15
C HIS A 89 -7.89 -11.36 -15.29
N VAL A 90 -6.89 -12.23 -15.13
CA VAL A 90 -7.07 -13.69 -15.17
C VAL A 90 -8.01 -14.15 -14.05
N LYS A 91 -7.86 -13.63 -12.82
CA LYS A 91 -8.77 -13.99 -11.71
C LYS A 91 -10.20 -13.49 -11.87
N LYS A 92 -10.42 -12.44 -12.69
CA LYS A 92 -11.76 -11.90 -12.97
C LYS A 92 -12.52 -12.75 -14.00
N GLN A 93 -11.81 -13.41 -14.92
CA GLN A 93 -12.42 -14.34 -15.86
C GLN A 93 -12.75 -15.71 -15.23
N ASP A 94 -11.90 -16.22 -14.33
CA ASP A 94 -12.11 -17.53 -13.69
C ASP A 94 -13.33 -17.54 -12.74
N LYS A 95 -13.58 -16.43 -12.02
CA LYS A 95 -14.80 -16.30 -11.19
C LYS A 95 -16.10 -16.23 -11.98
N ARG A 96 -16.07 -15.81 -13.25
CA ARG A 96 -17.28 -15.74 -14.09
C ARG A 96 -17.67 -17.09 -14.69
N LYS A 97 -16.78 -18.09 -14.68
CA LYS A 97 -17.06 -19.45 -15.20
C LYS A 97 -17.58 -20.43 -14.15
N ARG A 98 -17.56 -20.08 -12.86
CA ARG A 98 -18.02 -20.97 -11.76
C ARG A 98 -19.45 -20.70 -11.24
N VAL A 99 -20.21 -19.83 -11.91
CA VAL A 99 -21.60 -19.48 -11.51
C VAL A 99 -22.62 -19.95 -12.55
N VAL A 100 -22.29 -21.01 -13.28
CA VAL A 100 -23.27 -21.73 -14.12
C VAL A 100 -23.09 -23.21 -13.85
N LEU A 101 -23.75 -23.70 -12.81
CA LEU A 101 -24.30 -25.04 -12.67
C LEU A 101 -25.38 -24.99 -11.58
#